data_AF-A0A0V0H9Y4-F1
#
_entry.id   AF-A0A0V0H9Y4-F1
#
_cell.length_a   1.000
_cell.length_b   1.000
_cell.length_c   1.000
_cell.angle_alpha   90.00
_cell.angle_beta   90.00
_cell.angle_gamma   90.00
#
_symmetry.space_group_name_H-M   'P 1'
#
loop_
_entity.id
_entity.type
_entity.pdbx_description
1 polymer ?
#
loop_
_entity_poly.entity_id
_entity_poly.type
_entity_poly.pdbx_seq_one_letter_code
_entity_poly.pdbx_strand_id
1 'polypeptide(L)'
;MPPLHVTCSTSHEHLFKPFRFLNFWTKHHNFLQTVEEIWQIEATGSLFTVLQTKLKRVKSALVQWSKTTFGNIFQQVATLEDLVKTKEIQLEINPSGENRNALKMAEAKLKRYLHIEEEYWKQKACMK
;
A
#
# COMPACT_ATOMS: atom_id res chain seq x y z
N MET A 1 -0.92 -54.14 10.85
CA MET A 1 -1.44 -52.76 10.87
C MET A 1 -1.57 -52.28 9.43
N PRO A 2 -2.77 -51.93 8.95
CA PRO A 2 -2.91 -51.32 7.63
C PRO A 2 -2.37 -49.87 7.63
N PRO A 3 -1.80 -49.39 6.52
CA PRO A 3 -1.22 -48.05 6.43
C PRO A 3 -2.31 -46.97 6.50
N LEU A 4 -2.08 -45.92 7.32
CA LEU A 4 -2.97 -44.78 7.40
C LEU A 4 -2.90 -43.97 6.09
N HIS A 5 -4.01 -43.91 5.39
CA HIS A 5 -4.21 -43.02 4.24
C HIS A 5 -4.60 -41.63 4.76
N VAL A 6 -3.68 -40.66 4.72
CA VAL A 6 -3.97 -39.27 5.07
C VAL A 6 -4.52 -38.57 3.84
N THR A 7 -5.83 -38.46 3.74
CA THR A 7 -6.49 -37.59 2.76
C THR A 7 -6.40 -36.15 3.24
N CYS A 8 -5.53 -35.36 2.61
CA CYS A 8 -5.54 -33.90 2.75
C CYS A 8 -6.76 -33.37 1.98
N SER A 9 -7.87 -33.12 2.68
CA SER A 9 -8.99 -32.37 2.14
C SER A 9 -8.59 -30.91 2.08
N THR A 10 -8.37 -30.40 0.86
CA THR A 10 -8.25 -28.97 0.56
C THR A 10 -9.59 -28.29 0.80
N SER A 11 -9.99 -28.19 2.07
CA SER A 11 -10.98 -27.20 2.48
C SER A 11 -10.39 -25.86 2.08
N HIS A 12 -11.14 -25.07 1.30
CA HIS A 12 -10.79 -23.68 1.01
C HIS A 12 -10.80 -22.93 2.35
N GLU A 13 -9.69 -23.03 3.10
CA GLU A 13 -9.49 -22.22 4.28
C GLU A 13 -9.50 -20.77 3.79
N HIS A 14 -10.45 -20.00 4.28
CA HIS A 14 -10.49 -18.58 4.06
C HIS A 14 -9.27 -17.99 4.78
N LEU A 15 -8.12 -17.98 4.11
CA LEU A 15 -6.85 -17.55 4.68
C LEU A 15 -6.98 -16.09 5.09
N PHE A 16 -7.24 -15.86 6.38
CA PHE A 16 -7.26 -14.53 6.96
C PHE A 16 -5.86 -13.97 6.87
N LYS A 17 -5.61 -13.12 5.87
CA LYS A 17 -4.32 -12.46 5.70
C LYS A 17 -4.07 -11.60 6.95
N PRO A 18 -3.04 -11.90 7.77
CA PRO A 18 -2.76 -11.11 8.94
C PRO A 18 -2.44 -9.68 8.53
N PHE A 19 -2.81 -8.73 9.38
CA PHE A 19 -2.44 -7.34 9.15
C PHE A 19 -0.92 -7.22 9.17
N ARG A 20 -0.37 -6.62 8.12
CA ARG A 20 1.04 -6.31 8.02
C ARG A 20 1.15 -4.81 7.82
N PHE A 21 1.73 -4.14 8.80
CA PHE A 21 2.09 -2.74 8.69
C PHE A 21 3.08 -2.57 7.53
N LEU A 22 2.93 -1.53 6.71
CA LEU A 22 3.86 -1.25 5.62
C LEU A 22 4.75 -0.07 5.99
N ASN A 23 6.07 -0.28 5.99
CA ASN A 23 7.02 0.68 6.52
C ASN A 23 6.96 2.02 5.77
N PHE A 24 6.74 2.01 4.46
CA PHE A 24 6.63 3.24 3.67
C PHE A 24 5.46 4.14 4.08
N TRP A 25 4.47 3.63 4.83
CA TRP A 25 3.38 4.45 5.38
C TRP A 25 3.93 5.59 6.23
N THR A 26 4.99 5.35 7.02
CA THR A 26 5.57 6.36 7.91
C THR A 26 6.18 7.55 7.18
N LYS A 27 6.53 7.38 5.89
CA LYS A 27 7.10 8.43 5.06
C LYS A 27 6.06 9.39 4.50
N HIS A 28 4.78 9.05 4.58
CA HIS A 28 3.71 9.93 4.13
C HIS A 28 3.48 11.05 5.15
N HIS A 29 3.46 12.30 4.69
CA HIS A 29 3.36 13.47 5.57
C HIS A 29 2.16 13.43 6.54
N ASN A 30 1.00 12.94 6.09
CA ASN A 30 -0.20 12.80 6.93
C ASN A 30 -0.27 11.52 7.78
N PHE A 31 0.74 10.64 7.76
CA PHE A 31 0.63 9.35 8.46
C PHE A 31 0.44 9.51 9.97
N LEU A 32 1.30 10.30 10.63
CA LEU A 32 1.24 10.49 12.08
C LEU A 32 -0.07 11.14 12.51
N GLN A 33 -0.50 12.17 11.77
CA GLN A 33 -1.78 12.84 12.00
C GLN A 33 -2.95 11.85 11.95
N THR A 34 -3.04 11.03 10.89
CA THR A 34 -4.10 10.03 10.76
C THR A 34 -4.10 9.03 11.93
N VAL A 35 -2.92 8.59 12.39
CA VAL A 35 -2.83 7.65 13.53
C VAL A 35 -3.27 8.32 14.82
N GLU A 36 -2.84 9.55 15.06
CA GLU A 36 -3.17 10.32 16.26
C GLU A 36 -4.68 10.59 16.34
N GLU A 37 -5.30 11.07 15.26
CA GLU A 37 -6.73 11.34 15.18
C GLU A 37 -7.56 10.09 15.56
N ILE A 38 -7.18 8.92 15.05
CA ILE A 38 -7.87 7.66 15.35
C ILE A 38 -7.57 7.17 16.76
N TRP A 39 -6.37 7.41 17.27
CA TRP A 39 -5.96 7.00 18.62
C TRP A 39 -6.66 7.80 19.72
N GLN A 40 -6.95 9.08 19.48
CA GLN A 40 -7.63 9.94 20.44
C GLN A 40 -9.12 9.59 20.64
N ILE A 41 -9.72 8.82 19.74
CA ILE A 41 -11.12 8.38 19.87
C ILE A 41 -11.29 7.56 21.16
N GLU A 42 -12.19 8.02 22.04
CA GLU A 42 -12.48 7.38 23.33
C GLU A 42 -12.96 5.93 23.16
N ALA A 43 -12.57 5.09 24.11
CA ALA A 43 -12.99 3.70 24.19
C ALA A 43 -13.24 3.35 25.65
N THR A 44 -14.26 2.54 25.89
CA THR A 44 -14.73 2.19 27.23
C THR A 44 -14.48 0.72 27.51
N GLY A 45 -14.16 0.39 28.77
CA GLY A 45 -13.94 -0.97 29.24
C GLY A 45 -12.71 -1.09 30.14
N SER A 46 -12.27 -2.32 30.37
CA SER A 46 -10.98 -2.56 31.05
C SER A 46 -9.81 -1.99 30.24
N LEU A 47 -8.66 -1.75 30.88
CA LEU A 47 -7.46 -1.26 30.20
C LEU A 47 -7.09 -2.11 28.97
N PHE A 48 -7.21 -3.43 29.06
CA PHE A 48 -6.95 -4.34 27.95
C PHE A 48 -7.99 -4.19 26.83
N THR A 49 -9.26 -4.02 27.18
CA THR A 49 -10.35 -3.80 26.22
C THR A 49 -10.19 -2.47 25.48
N VAL A 50 -9.82 -1.41 26.20
CA VAL A 50 -9.54 -0.08 25.63
C VAL A 50 -8.39 -0.17 24.64
N LEU A 51 -7.26 -0.75 25.04
CA LEU A 51 -6.10 -0.93 24.17
C LEU A 51 -6.43 -1.75 22.92
N GLN A 52 -7.09 -2.90 23.08
CA GLN A 52 -7.49 -3.76 21.96
C GLN A 52 -8.41 -3.00 20.99
N THR A 53 -9.35 -2.21 21.51
CA THR A 53 -10.29 -1.44 20.70
C THR A 53 -9.57 -0.36 19.89
N LYS A 54 -8.67 0.40 20.53
CA LYS A 54 -7.86 1.42 19.86
C LYS A 54 -7.00 0.81 18.75
N LEU A 55 -6.31 -0.30 19.03
CA LEU A 55 -5.49 -1.00 18.02
C LEU A 55 -6.33 -1.51 16.84
N LYS A 56 -7.53 -2.07 17.08
CA LYS A 56 -8.44 -2.49 16.01
C LYS A 56 -8.88 -1.32 15.13
N ARG A 57 -9.21 -0.17 15.74
CA ARG A 57 -9.58 1.05 15.00
C ARG A 57 -8.43 1.57 14.15
N VAL A 58 -7.22 1.72 14.74
CA VAL A 58 -6.02 2.15 14.00
C VAL A 58 -5.73 1.21 12.84
N LYS A 59 -5.76 -0.11 13.06
CA LYS A 59 -5.59 -1.10 11.99
C LYS A 59 -6.59 -0.87 10.86
N SER A 60 -7.88 -0.76 11.17
CA SER A 60 -8.92 -0.60 10.14
C SER A 60 -8.77 0.72 9.39
N ALA A 61 -8.50 1.80 10.11
CA ALA A 61 -8.31 3.12 9.53
C ALA A 61 -7.08 3.16 8.62
N LEU A 62 -5.95 2.56 9.04
CA LEU A 62 -4.74 2.50 8.23
C LEU A 62 -4.91 1.69 6.94
N VAL A 63 -5.68 0.58 6.98
CA VAL A 63 -5.99 -0.19 5.77
C VAL A 63 -6.78 0.66 4.77
N GLN A 64 -7.81 1.36 5.24
CA GLN A 64 -8.64 2.22 4.40
C GLN A 64 -7.86 3.44 3.89
N TRP A 65 -7.09 4.08 4.76
CA TRP A 65 -6.23 5.21 4.43
C TRP A 65 -5.14 4.81 3.41
N SER A 66 -4.52 3.64 3.57
CA SER A 66 -3.53 3.15 2.60
C SER A 66 -4.17 2.91 1.24
N LYS A 67 -5.37 2.32 1.20
CA LYS A 67 -6.09 2.07 -0.05
C LYS A 67 -6.47 3.36 -0.77
N THR A 68 -6.90 4.39 -0.03
CA THR A 68 -7.29 5.69 -0.60
C THR A 68 -6.08 6.53 -1.01
N THR A 69 -4.98 6.48 -0.25
CA THR A 69 -3.77 7.30 -0.48
C THR A 69 -2.88 6.71 -1.57
N PHE A 70 -2.63 5.40 -1.54
CA PHE A 70 -1.69 4.75 -2.45
C PHE A 70 -2.39 3.94 -3.55
N GLY A 71 -3.64 3.52 -3.34
CA GLY A 71 -4.34 2.64 -4.27
C GLY A 71 -3.69 1.27 -4.38
N ASN A 72 -3.85 0.67 -5.56
CA ASN A 72 -3.07 -0.51 -5.94
C ASN A 72 -1.73 -0.04 -6.53
N ILE A 73 -0.65 -0.16 -5.74
CA ILE A 73 0.70 0.29 -6.11
C ILE A 73 1.13 -0.28 -7.47
N PHE A 74 0.90 -1.58 -7.70
CA PHE A 74 1.28 -2.28 -8.94
C PHE A 74 0.52 -1.73 -10.16
N GLN A 75 -0.79 -1.52 -9.99
CA GLN A 75 -1.61 -0.93 -11.05
C GLN A 75 -1.22 0.53 -11.32
N GLN A 76 -0.84 1.28 -10.29
CA GLN A 76 -0.38 2.66 -10.43
C GLN A 76 0.95 2.73 -11.20
N VAL A 77 1.89 1.82 -10.93
CA VAL A 77 3.14 1.72 -11.71
C VAL A 77 2.82 1.48 -13.19
N ALA A 78 2.05 0.44 -13.51
CA ALA A 78 1.68 0.12 -14.90
C ALA A 78 0.97 1.30 -15.60
N THR A 79 0.03 1.96 -14.91
CA THR A 79 -0.69 3.12 -15.46
C THR A 79 0.25 4.30 -15.72
N LEU A 80 1.24 4.52 -14.84
CA LEU A 80 2.20 5.61 -14.99
C LEU A 80 3.23 5.32 -16.08
N GLU A 81 3.63 4.08 -16.29
CA GLU A 81 4.47 3.67 -17.42
C GLU A 81 3.79 3.97 -18.76
N ASP A 82 2.53 3.61 -18.91
CA ASP A 82 1.78 3.91 -20.13
C ASP A 82 1.52 5.42 -20.32
N LEU A 83 1.33 6.16 -19.22
CA LEU A 83 1.24 7.61 -19.26
C LEU A 83 2.56 8.23 -19.75
N VAL A 84 3.71 7.78 -19.24
CA VAL A 84 5.03 8.27 -19.66
C VAL A 84 5.21 8.02 -21.16
N LYS A 85 4.96 6.79 -21.65
CA LYS A 85 5.02 6.48 -23.10
C LYS A 85 4.15 7.43 -23.93
N THR A 86 2.92 7.67 -23.47
CA THR A 86 1.99 8.59 -24.16
C THR A 86 2.54 10.02 -24.18
N LYS A 87 3.17 10.48 -23.09
CA LYS A 87 3.78 11.81 -23.00
C LYS A 87 5.06 11.94 -23.83
N GLU A 88 5.85 10.88 -23.97
CA GLU A 88 6.99 10.83 -24.89
C GLU A 88 6.53 11.02 -26.34
N ILE A 89 5.54 10.23 -26.79
CA ILE A 89 4.94 10.37 -28.12
C ILE A 89 4.38 11.78 -28.34
N GLN A 90 3.70 12.34 -27.34
CA GLN A 90 3.16 13.70 -27.43
C GLN A 90 4.27 14.76 -27.57
N LEU A 91 5.41 14.56 -26.93
CA LEU A 91 6.56 15.44 -27.02
C LEU A 91 7.26 15.33 -28.39
N GLU A 92 7.32 14.13 -28.98
CA GLU A 92 7.84 13.91 -30.34
C GLU A 92 6.97 14.62 -31.39
N ILE A 93 5.64 14.54 -31.25
CA ILE A 93 4.70 15.21 -32.17
C ILE A 93 4.76 16.73 -32.00
N ASN A 94 4.85 17.22 -30.77
CA ASN A 94 4.89 18.65 -30.47
C ASN A 94 5.91 18.95 -29.36
N PRO A 95 7.15 19.39 -29.71
CA PRO A 95 8.22 19.64 -28.76
C PRO A 95 8.05 21.00 -28.05
N SER A 96 6.97 21.13 -27.26
CA SER A 96 6.68 22.32 -26.46
C SER A 96 7.26 22.23 -25.04
N GLY A 97 7.49 23.39 -24.41
CA GLY A 97 7.90 23.44 -23.00
C GLY A 97 6.86 22.82 -22.06
N GLU A 98 5.58 22.97 -22.38
CA GLU A 98 4.47 22.37 -21.62
C GLU A 98 4.52 20.84 -21.68
N ASN A 99 4.66 20.26 -22.88
CA ASN A 99 4.74 18.81 -23.05
C ASN A 99 5.98 18.23 -22.34
N ARG A 100 7.11 18.93 -22.40
CA ARG A 100 8.33 18.54 -21.67
C ARG A 100 8.11 18.55 -20.16
N ASN A 101 7.43 19.56 -19.63
CA ASN A 101 7.10 19.63 -18.20
C ASN A 101 6.11 18.53 -17.80
N ALA A 102 5.10 18.25 -18.64
CA ALA A 102 4.14 17.17 -18.42
C ALA A 102 4.82 15.80 -18.37
N LEU A 103 5.76 15.52 -19.27
CA LEU A 103 6.58 14.30 -19.26
C LEU A 103 7.38 14.20 -17.95
N LYS A 104 8.13 15.25 -17.59
CA LYS A 104 8.91 15.28 -16.33
C LYS A 104 8.06 15.02 -15.09
N MET A 105 6.84 15.58 -15.04
CA MET A 105 5.92 15.33 -13.94
C MET A 105 5.45 13.86 -13.89
N ALA A 106 5.16 13.26 -15.05
CA ALA A 106 4.79 11.85 -15.13
C ALA A 106 5.95 10.93 -14.70
N GLU A 107 7.17 11.20 -15.17
CA GLU A 107 8.39 10.46 -14.80
C GLU A 107 8.69 10.57 -13.30
N ALA A 108 8.61 11.77 -12.73
CA ALA A 108 8.80 11.98 -11.29
C ALA A 108 7.78 11.20 -10.46
N LYS A 109 6.53 11.16 -10.92
CA LYS A 109 5.46 10.38 -10.27
C LYS A 109 5.69 8.87 -10.41
N LEU A 110 6.11 8.39 -11.58
CA LEU A 110 6.47 7.00 -11.80
C LEU A 110 7.63 6.59 -10.88
N LYS A 111 8.70 7.39 -10.84
CA LYS A 111 9.86 7.16 -9.96
C LYS A 111 9.46 7.04 -8.49
N ARG A 112 8.53 7.88 -8.03
CA ARG A 112 7.99 7.79 -6.65
C ARG A 112 7.26 6.46 -6.42
N TYR A 113 6.42 6.01 -7.35
CA TYR A 113 5.67 4.77 -7.20
C TYR A 113 6.57 3.52 -7.30
N LEU A 114 7.58 3.52 -8.17
CA LEU A 114 8.61 2.47 -8.22
C LEU A 114 9.37 2.37 -6.90
N HIS A 115 9.71 3.49 -6.27
CA HIS A 115 10.35 3.47 -4.95
C HIS A 115 9.43 2.85 -3.88
N ILE A 116 8.13 3.20 -3.87
CA ILE A 116 7.17 2.60 -2.93
C ILE A 116 7.03 1.09 -3.16
N GLU A 117 7.00 0.65 -4.41
CA GLU A 117 6.97 -0.77 -4.77
C GLU A 117 8.24 -1.50 -4.30
N GLU A 118 9.41 -0.90 -4.50
CA GLU A 118 10.69 -1.43 -4.03
C GLU A 118 10.67 -1.63 -2.50
N GLU A 119 10.20 -0.63 -1.74
CA GLU A 119 10.07 -0.73 -0.28
C GLU A 119 9.09 -1.82 0.15
N TYR A 120 7.98 -1.95 -0.57
CA TYR A 120 7.02 -3.02 -0.35
C TYR A 120 7.68 -4.40 -0.50
N TRP A 121 8.45 -4.61 -1.57
CA TRP A 121 9.13 -5.88 -1.81
C TRP A 121 10.27 -6.14 -0.86
N LYS A 122 11.07 -5.12 -0.51
CA LYS A 122 12.12 -5.22 0.53
C LYS A 122 11.57 -5.73 1.84
N GLN A 123 10.48 -5.12 2.30
CA GLN A 123 9.83 -5.54 3.53
C GLN A 123 9.25 -6.96 3.40
N LYS A 124 8.62 -7.29 2.27
CA LYS A 124 7.97 -8.58 2.06
C LYS A 124 8.95 -9.74 1.96
N ALA A 125 10.11 -9.50 1.37
CA ALA A 125 11.22 -10.45 1.25
C ALA A 125 12.12 -10.52 2.51
N CYS A 126 11.81 -9.75 3.56
CA CYS A 126 12.64 -9.63 4.77
C CYS A 126 14.09 -9.17 4.50
N MET A 127 14.30 -8.38 3.43
CA MET A 127 15.61 -7.79 3.13
C MET A 127 15.85 -6.57 4.04
N LYS A 128 17.06 -6.45 4.59
CA LYS A 128 17.49 -5.33 5.45
C LYS A 128 18.17 -4.24 4.64
#